data_AF-A0A3A8GNM3-F1
#
_entry.id   AF-A0A3A8GNM3-F1
#
_cell.length_a   1.000
_cell.length_b   1.000
_cell.length_c   1.000
_cell.angle_alpha   90.00
_cell.angle_beta   90.00
_cell.angle_gamma   90.00
#
_symmetry.space_group_name_H-M   'P 1'
#
loop_
_entity.id
_entity.type
_entity.pdbx_description
1 polymer ?
#
loop_
_entity_poly.entity_id
_entity_poly.type
_entity_poly.pdbx_seq_one_letter_code
_entity_poly.pdbx_strand_id
1 'polypeptide(L)'
;MPRLLSPAQAWLFGRGVDLTVFAGSALVSVAFVLAAPWLGVVGDTPAWAWLLFVVGMDVAHVWSTLFRTYLDGEEVSSRPGLYVGAPLAAYTAGVFAYMVSPGAFWSLFAYVALFHFIRQQYGWVALYDRKARASAFERRLDAAAVYAATLGPVVWWHANLPRAFWWFVENDFLSGLPRWMGTAALGAHAAVLTLWAGFQVLRIARGEGVQAGKVLLVVATWVAWFGGIVLARDDFAFTVMNVVLHGVPYFALLFRYARGRHAEGGFGDWGVLLRAGLPGFLLFLAGLALLEEGLWDVLVWHDRPVLFGDSGPVLEADVLALVVPLLALPQATHYVLDAFIWKAGREPALLVRLGWARAGPGPSNVGQAHKVVAIPGRGE
;
A
#
# COMPACT_ATOMS: atom_id res chain seq x y z
N MET A 1 -16.42 -28.13 21.54
CA MET A 1 -15.30 -28.22 20.58
C MET A 1 -14.47 -26.94 20.67
N PRO A 2 -13.16 -27.00 20.96
CA PRO A 2 -12.31 -25.82 20.83
C PRO A 2 -12.41 -25.35 19.38
N ARG A 3 -12.75 -24.08 19.16
CA ARG A 3 -12.85 -23.53 17.81
C ARG A 3 -11.45 -23.57 17.19
N LEU A 4 -11.30 -24.18 16.02
CA LEU A 4 -10.03 -24.20 15.26
C LEU A 4 -9.49 -22.79 15.02
N LEU A 5 -10.40 -21.82 14.84
CA LEU A 5 -10.09 -20.41 14.61
C LEU A 5 -10.40 -19.58 15.85
N SER A 6 -9.49 -18.66 16.19
CA SER A 6 -9.74 -17.63 17.19
C SER A 6 -10.76 -16.61 16.65
N PRO A 7 -12.00 -16.54 17.19
CA PRO A 7 -13.08 -15.74 16.59
C PRO A 7 -12.78 -14.24 16.49
N ALA A 8 -12.01 -13.71 17.44
CA ALA A 8 -11.63 -12.30 17.48
C ALA A 8 -10.41 -11.97 16.59
N GLN A 9 -9.64 -12.98 16.18
CA GLN A 9 -8.32 -12.81 15.54
C GLN A 9 -8.24 -13.41 14.14
N ALA A 10 -9.32 -14.03 13.66
CA ALA A 10 -9.28 -14.80 12.42
C ALA A 10 -9.14 -13.92 11.17
N TRP A 11 -9.83 -12.77 11.10
CA TRP A 11 -9.94 -11.98 9.87
C TRP A 11 -10.04 -10.48 10.15
N LEU A 12 -9.41 -9.63 9.34
CA LEU A 12 -9.41 -8.17 9.42
C LEU A 12 -10.67 -7.57 8.79
N PHE A 13 -10.92 -7.85 7.51
CA PHE A 13 -12.13 -7.44 6.79
C PHE A 13 -13.21 -8.51 6.83
N GLY A 14 -12.80 -9.77 6.78
CA GLY A 14 -13.66 -10.95 6.76
C GLY A 14 -13.00 -12.06 5.96
N ARG A 15 -13.42 -13.33 6.17
CA ARG A 15 -12.74 -14.49 5.57
C ARG A 15 -12.56 -14.38 4.05
N GLY A 16 -13.62 -14.07 3.31
CA GLY A 16 -13.56 -13.97 1.86
C GLY A 16 -12.59 -12.87 1.41
N VAL A 17 -12.76 -11.65 1.94
CA VAL A 17 -11.93 -10.50 1.56
C VAL A 17 -10.47 -10.74 1.89
N ASP A 18 -10.14 -11.13 3.12
CA ASP A 18 -8.75 -11.39 3.54
C ASP A 18 -8.08 -12.48 2.70
N LEU A 19 -8.79 -13.58 2.42
CA LEU A 19 -8.27 -14.64 1.55
C LEU A 19 -8.02 -14.12 0.13
N THR A 20 -8.93 -13.33 -0.44
CA THR A 20 -8.75 -12.76 -1.77
C THR A 20 -7.59 -11.77 -1.84
N VAL A 21 -7.50 -10.82 -0.90
CA VAL A 21 -6.56 -9.69 -1.02
C VAL A 21 -5.16 -10.02 -0.52
N PHE A 22 -4.99 -10.93 0.44
CA PHE A 22 -3.67 -11.34 0.93
C PHE A 22 -3.22 -12.65 0.29
N ALA A 23 -3.99 -13.74 0.45
CA ALA A 23 -3.61 -15.04 -0.14
C ALA A 23 -3.70 -15.00 -1.66
N GLY A 24 -4.81 -14.49 -2.18
CA GLY A 24 -5.08 -14.43 -3.62
C GLY A 24 -4.02 -13.61 -4.33
N SER A 25 -3.65 -12.44 -3.81
CA SER A 25 -2.56 -11.64 -4.36
C SER A 25 -1.23 -12.40 -4.43
N ALA A 26 -0.80 -13.03 -3.32
CA ALA A 26 0.46 -13.80 -3.32
C ALA A 26 0.40 -15.02 -4.27
N LEU A 27 -0.72 -15.75 -4.28
CA LEU A 27 -0.90 -16.92 -5.14
C LEU A 27 -0.96 -16.53 -6.63
N VAL A 28 -1.64 -15.43 -6.96
CA VAL A 28 -1.69 -14.89 -8.31
C VAL A 28 -0.29 -14.48 -8.76
N SER A 29 0.48 -13.78 -7.91
CA SER A 29 1.86 -13.43 -8.24
C SER A 29 2.71 -14.68 -8.53
N VAL A 30 2.67 -15.67 -7.63
CA VAL A 30 3.41 -16.94 -7.83
C VAL A 30 2.95 -17.64 -9.10
N ALA A 31 1.64 -17.68 -9.38
CA ALA A 31 1.10 -18.30 -10.58
C ALA A 31 1.59 -17.62 -11.87
N PHE A 32 1.60 -16.28 -11.91
CA PHE A 32 2.14 -15.54 -13.06
C PHE A 32 3.64 -15.77 -13.25
N VAL A 33 4.43 -15.77 -12.17
CA VAL A 33 5.86 -16.05 -12.25
C VAL A 33 6.13 -17.47 -12.75
N LEU A 34 5.41 -18.47 -12.23
CA LEU A 34 5.53 -19.84 -12.71
C LEU A 34 5.05 -19.99 -14.16
N ALA A 35 4.05 -19.20 -14.57
CA ALA A 35 3.51 -19.22 -15.91
C ALA A 35 4.32 -18.38 -16.93
N ALA A 36 5.31 -17.61 -16.47
CA ALA A 36 6.04 -16.65 -17.31
C ALA A 36 6.62 -17.26 -18.60
N PRO A 37 7.20 -18.48 -18.61
CA PRO A 37 7.70 -19.10 -19.84
C PRO A 37 6.61 -19.38 -20.87
N TRP A 38 5.41 -19.79 -20.44
CA TRP A 38 4.30 -20.08 -21.35
C TRP A 38 3.58 -18.81 -21.82
N LEU A 39 3.65 -17.74 -21.04
CA LEU A 39 3.12 -16.43 -21.39
C LEU A 39 4.09 -15.61 -22.26
N GLY A 40 5.33 -16.07 -22.43
CA GLY A 40 6.37 -15.37 -23.20
C GLY A 40 6.83 -14.07 -22.53
N VAL A 41 6.84 -14.02 -21.19
CA VAL A 41 7.12 -12.81 -20.40
C VAL A 41 8.37 -12.95 -19.51
N VAL A 42 9.28 -13.86 -19.88
CA VAL A 42 10.56 -14.03 -19.18
C VAL A 42 11.51 -12.91 -19.60
N GLY A 43 12.15 -12.26 -18.63
CA GLY A 43 13.01 -11.09 -18.86
C GLY A 43 12.26 -9.80 -18.60
N ASP A 44 12.19 -8.94 -19.61
CA ASP A 44 11.56 -7.63 -19.51
C ASP A 44 10.03 -7.74 -19.43
N THR A 45 9.42 -6.87 -18.63
CA THR A 45 7.97 -6.81 -18.49
C THR A 45 7.31 -6.30 -19.78
N PRO A 46 6.53 -7.12 -20.52
CA PRO A 46 5.90 -6.70 -21.77
C PRO A 46 4.76 -5.71 -21.52
N ALA A 47 4.37 -4.97 -22.56
CA ALA A 47 3.41 -3.86 -22.44
C ALA A 47 2.09 -4.23 -21.74
N TRP A 48 1.51 -5.40 -22.04
CA TRP A 48 0.26 -5.82 -21.39
C TRP A 48 0.45 -6.10 -19.89
N ALA A 49 1.59 -6.66 -19.50
CA ALA A 49 1.92 -6.97 -18.12
C ALA A 49 2.25 -5.68 -17.36
N TRP A 50 2.96 -4.76 -18.00
CA TRP A 50 3.22 -3.43 -17.49
C TRP A 50 1.91 -2.66 -17.26
N LEU A 51 0.99 -2.64 -18.24
CA LEU A 51 -0.34 -2.05 -18.07
C LEU A 51 -1.13 -2.67 -16.91
N LEU A 52 -1.05 -3.99 -16.74
CA LEU A 52 -1.80 -4.68 -15.68
C LEU A 52 -1.18 -4.45 -14.30
N PHE A 53 0.11 -4.68 -14.14
CA PHE A 53 0.79 -4.74 -12.84
C PHE A 53 1.38 -3.40 -12.42
N VAL A 54 2.03 -2.67 -13.33
CA VAL A 54 2.61 -1.37 -13.02
C VAL A 54 1.50 -0.32 -13.04
N VAL A 55 0.84 -0.10 -14.18
CA VAL A 55 -0.20 0.94 -14.28
C VAL A 55 -1.43 0.58 -13.43
N GLY A 56 -1.97 -0.62 -13.63
CA GLY A 56 -3.24 -1.04 -13.05
C GLY A 56 -3.21 -1.40 -11.56
N MET A 57 -2.02 -1.65 -10.98
CA MET A 57 -1.89 -1.99 -9.56
C MET A 57 -0.91 -1.08 -8.83
N ASP A 58 0.32 -0.93 -9.31
CA ASP A 58 1.33 -0.11 -8.63
C ASP A 58 0.98 1.39 -8.69
N VAL A 59 0.91 1.99 -9.86
CA VAL A 59 0.61 3.42 -9.98
C VAL A 59 -0.85 3.71 -9.55
N ALA A 60 -1.80 2.84 -9.91
CA ALA A 60 -3.20 3.05 -9.53
C ALA A 60 -3.44 3.02 -8.00
N HIS A 61 -2.70 2.22 -7.20
CA HIS A 61 -2.90 2.23 -5.74
C HIS A 61 -2.43 3.52 -5.10
N VAL A 62 -1.39 4.16 -5.64
CA VAL A 62 -0.91 5.47 -5.19
C VAL A 62 -2.04 6.49 -5.28
N TRP A 63 -2.70 6.58 -6.44
CA TRP A 63 -3.84 7.46 -6.68
C TRP A 63 -5.05 7.17 -5.79
N SER A 64 -5.20 5.94 -5.29
CA SER A 64 -6.30 5.61 -4.38
C SER A 64 -6.28 6.43 -3.07
N THR A 65 -5.10 6.96 -2.71
CA THR A 65 -4.93 7.89 -1.57
C THR A 65 -5.79 9.14 -1.69
N LEU A 66 -6.12 9.58 -2.91
CA LEU A 66 -7.03 10.70 -3.15
C LEU A 66 -8.37 10.54 -2.40
N PHE A 67 -8.90 9.31 -2.29
CA PHE A 67 -10.14 9.02 -1.57
C PHE A 67 -10.00 9.12 -0.05
N ARG A 68 -8.79 9.07 0.50
CA ARG A 68 -8.54 9.34 1.91
C ARG A 68 -8.18 10.81 2.15
N THR A 69 -7.78 11.56 1.13
CA THR A 69 -7.22 12.90 1.27
C THR A 69 -7.92 13.92 0.36
N TYR A 70 -7.41 14.16 -0.84
CA TYR A 70 -7.70 15.33 -1.66
C TYR A 70 -9.12 15.38 -2.26
N LEU A 71 -9.84 14.26 -2.34
CA LEU A 71 -11.25 14.24 -2.73
C LEU A 71 -12.21 14.55 -1.57
N ASP A 72 -11.69 14.65 -0.35
CA ASP A 72 -12.44 14.98 0.85
C ASP A 72 -12.03 16.37 1.36
N GLY A 73 -12.76 17.40 0.96
CA GLY A 73 -12.47 18.79 1.33
C GLY A 73 -12.50 19.03 2.85
N GLU A 74 -13.30 18.28 3.60
CA GLU A 74 -13.33 18.35 5.06
C GLU A 74 -12.04 17.77 5.66
N GLU A 75 -11.52 16.67 5.12
CA GLU A 75 -10.21 16.13 5.56
C GLU A 75 -9.10 17.15 5.28
N VAL A 76 -9.03 17.68 4.05
CA VAL A 76 -7.96 18.60 3.66
C VAL A 76 -7.95 19.86 4.52
N SER A 77 -9.13 20.46 4.74
CA SER A 77 -9.28 21.67 5.56
C SER A 77 -8.99 21.43 7.04
N SER A 78 -9.11 20.20 7.53
CA SER A 78 -8.78 19.86 8.93
C SER A 78 -7.28 19.79 9.21
N ARG A 79 -6.44 19.49 8.19
CA ARG A 79 -4.98 19.35 8.33
C ARG A 79 -4.22 19.94 7.13
N PRO A 80 -4.42 21.22 6.80
CA PRO A 80 -3.86 21.81 5.58
C PRO A 80 -2.33 21.75 5.54
N GLY A 81 -1.66 21.90 6.70
CA GLY A 81 -0.21 21.79 6.80
C GLY A 81 0.32 20.40 6.40
N LEU A 82 -0.44 19.32 6.63
CA LEU A 82 -0.05 17.99 6.17
C LEU A 82 -0.24 17.84 4.67
N TYR A 83 -1.41 18.24 4.15
CA TYR A 83 -1.78 18.00 2.75
C TYR A 83 -1.14 18.96 1.74
N VAL A 84 -0.68 20.11 2.20
CA VAL A 84 0.12 21.05 1.40
C VAL A 84 1.61 20.89 1.71
N GLY A 85 1.98 20.76 2.98
CA GLY A 85 3.38 20.67 3.38
C GLY A 85 4.08 19.39 2.94
N ALA A 86 3.41 18.23 3.00
CA ALA A 86 4.01 16.96 2.57
C ALA A 86 4.41 16.95 1.08
N PRO A 87 3.53 17.27 0.10
CA PRO A 87 3.92 17.31 -1.30
C PRO A 87 4.98 18.39 -1.56
N LEU A 88 4.86 19.59 -0.98
CA LEU A 88 5.87 20.64 -1.17
C LEU A 88 7.25 20.22 -0.66
N ALA A 89 7.32 19.58 0.52
CA ALA A 89 8.57 19.08 1.07
C ALA A 89 9.15 17.95 0.22
N ALA A 90 8.32 17.01 -0.23
CA ALA A 90 8.74 15.91 -1.10
C ALA A 90 9.29 16.43 -2.44
N TYR A 91 8.57 17.36 -3.08
CA TYR A 91 9.01 17.99 -4.32
C TYR A 91 10.34 18.72 -4.14
N THR A 92 10.43 19.59 -3.14
CA THR A 92 11.64 20.37 -2.86
C THR A 92 12.84 19.48 -2.58
N ALA A 93 12.67 18.44 -1.75
CA ALA A 93 13.74 17.47 -1.46
C ALA A 93 14.15 16.70 -2.71
N GLY A 94 13.20 16.32 -3.56
CA GLY A 94 13.46 15.65 -4.82
C GLY A 94 14.25 16.51 -5.80
N VAL A 95 13.89 17.80 -5.95
CA VAL A 95 14.64 18.77 -6.78
C VAL A 95 16.08 18.90 -6.27
N PHE A 96 16.29 19.07 -4.96
CA PHE A 96 17.65 19.12 -4.39
C PHE A 96 18.43 17.83 -4.64
N ALA A 97 17.81 16.67 -4.48
CA ALA A 97 18.48 15.39 -4.73
C ALA A 97 18.86 15.22 -6.20
N TYR A 98 17.98 15.61 -7.13
CA TYR A 98 18.26 15.50 -8.58
C TYR A 98 19.35 16.47 -9.02
N MET A 99 19.37 17.70 -8.48
CA MET A 99 20.44 18.67 -8.74
C MET A 99 21.82 18.19 -8.27
N VAL A 100 21.89 17.31 -7.25
CA VAL A 100 23.15 16.66 -6.88
C VAL A 100 23.55 15.65 -7.96
N SER A 101 22.63 14.74 -8.31
CA SER A 101 22.71 13.92 -9.52
C SER A 101 21.40 13.14 -9.74
N PRO A 102 21.07 12.74 -10.97
CA PRO A 102 19.94 11.84 -11.23
C PRO A 102 20.01 10.54 -10.41
N GLY A 103 21.21 9.95 -10.27
CA GLY A 103 21.42 8.72 -9.50
C GLY A 103 21.14 8.90 -7.99
N ALA A 104 21.50 10.05 -7.41
CA ALA A 104 21.20 10.35 -6.02
C ALA A 104 19.68 10.49 -5.77
N PHE A 105 18.96 11.13 -6.70
CA PHE A 105 17.50 11.20 -6.65
C PHE A 105 16.86 9.81 -6.68
N TRP A 106 17.18 9.00 -7.70
CA TRP A 106 16.58 7.68 -7.85
C TRP A 106 16.92 6.74 -6.70
N SER A 107 18.15 6.81 -6.18
CA SER A 107 18.53 6.02 -5.01
C SER A 107 17.75 6.43 -3.76
N LEU A 108 17.67 7.74 -3.48
CA LEU A 108 16.90 8.24 -2.35
C LEU A 108 15.41 7.85 -2.47
N PHE A 109 14.84 8.01 -3.66
CA PHE A 109 13.44 7.68 -3.92
C PHE A 109 13.17 6.19 -3.77
N ALA A 110 14.06 5.33 -4.28
CA ALA A 110 14.02 3.87 -4.11
C ALA A 110 14.01 3.46 -2.63
N TYR A 111 14.86 4.05 -1.79
CA TYR A 111 14.86 3.74 -0.35
C TYR A 111 13.61 4.27 0.39
N VAL A 112 13.06 5.41 -0.03
CA VAL A 112 11.79 5.91 0.52
C VAL A 112 10.64 4.97 0.14
N ALA A 113 10.57 4.53 -1.11
CA ALA A 113 9.60 3.54 -1.59
C ALA A 113 9.74 2.21 -0.84
N LEU A 114 10.96 1.67 -0.75
CA LEU A 114 11.27 0.46 0.01
C LEU A 114 10.79 0.58 1.47
N PHE A 115 11.13 1.68 2.14
CA PHE A 115 10.69 1.92 3.51
C PHE A 115 9.17 1.92 3.61
N HIS A 116 8.48 2.60 2.70
CA HIS A 116 7.03 2.61 2.64
C HIS A 116 6.46 1.20 2.46
N PHE A 117 6.98 0.41 1.51
CA PHE A 117 6.57 -0.97 1.26
C PHE A 117 6.69 -1.85 2.52
N ILE A 118 7.82 -1.76 3.24
CA ILE A 118 8.03 -2.49 4.51
C ILE A 118 7.03 -2.03 5.57
N ARG A 119 6.86 -0.71 5.71
CA ARG A 119 5.97 -0.12 6.74
C ARG A 119 4.51 -0.46 6.48
N GLN A 120 4.08 -0.59 5.23
CA GLN A 120 2.73 -1.03 4.90
C GLN A 120 2.48 -2.46 5.38
N GLN A 121 3.41 -3.39 5.14
CA GLN A 121 3.27 -4.78 5.63
C GLN A 121 3.18 -4.84 7.16
N TYR A 122 4.00 -4.04 7.84
CA TYR A 122 3.91 -3.87 9.29
C TYR A 122 2.56 -3.28 9.71
N GLY A 123 2.05 -2.29 8.98
CA GLY A 123 0.76 -1.65 9.23
C GLY A 123 -0.39 -2.66 9.26
N TRP A 124 -0.45 -3.58 8.30
CA TRP A 124 -1.46 -4.64 8.27
C TRP A 124 -1.39 -5.55 9.51
N VAL A 125 -0.20 -5.98 9.91
CA VAL A 125 -0.02 -6.80 11.12
C VAL A 125 -0.42 -6.03 12.38
N ALA A 126 -0.05 -4.76 12.48
CA ALA A 126 -0.43 -3.91 13.60
C ALA A 126 -1.97 -3.73 13.72
N LEU A 127 -2.69 -3.73 12.59
CA LEU A 127 -4.16 -3.73 12.57
C LEU A 127 -4.74 -5.05 13.09
N TYR A 128 -4.19 -6.20 12.68
CA TYR A 128 -4.57 -7.50 13.25
C TYR A 128 -4.31 -7.52 14.76
N ASP A 129 -3.15 -7.05 15.21
CA ASP A 129 -2.79 -6.99 16.63
C ASP A 129 -3.75 -6.13 17.45
N ARG A 130 -4.12 -4.96 16.91
CA ARG A 130 -5.09 -4.08 17.55
C ARG A 130 -6.45 -4.76 17.66
N LYS A 131 -6.93 -5.38 16.58
CA LYS A 131 -8.21 -6.10 16.55
C LYS A 131 -8.20 -7.28 17.52
N ALA A 132 -7.08 -7.99 17.58
CA ALA A 132 -6.83 -9.15 18.43
C ALA A 132 -6.58 -8.81 19.90
N ARG A 133 -6.35 -7.53 20.24
CA ARG A 133 -5.84 -7.07 21.54
C ARG A 133 -4.57 -7.82 21.96
N ALA A 134 -3.67 -8.04 20.99
CA ALA A 134 -2.43 -8.78 21.17
C ALA A 134 -1.57 -8.22 22.31
N SER A 135 -0.90 -9.10 23.05
CA SER A 135 0.00 -8.71 24.14
C SER A 135 1.21 -7.91 23.62
N ALA A 136 1.90 -7.17 24.49
CA ALA A 136 3.09 -6.42 24.08
C ALA A 136 4.21 -7.31 23.53
N PHE A 137 4.34 -8.53 24.07
CA PHE A 137 5.30 -9.52 23.57
C PHE A 137 4.92 -10.00 22.17
N GLU A 138 3.65 -10.37 21.96
CA GLU A 138 3.15 -10.82 20.66
C GLU A 138 3.35 -9.75 19.58
N ARG A 139 2.99 -8.50 19.86
CA ARG A 139 3.19 -7.38 18.92
C ARG A 139 4.65 -7.20 18.51
N ARG A 140 5.59 -7.40 19.44
CA ARG A 140 7.04 -7.32 19.14
C ARG A 140 7.49 -8.49 18.27
N LEU A 141 7.01 -9.69 18.56
CA LEU A 141 7.35 -10.89 17.80
C LEU A 141 6.75 -10.85 16.38
N ASP A 142 5.51 -10.39 16.25
CA ASP A 142 4.83 -10.19 14.96
C ASP A 142 5.52 -9.10 14.13
N ALA A 143 5.91 -7.99 14.75
CA ALA A 143 6.73 -6.96 14.10
C ALA A 143 8.07 -7.53 13.63
N ALA A 144 8.77 -8.28 14.49
CA ALA A 144 10.05 -8.90 14.16
C ALA A 144 9.91 -9.86 12.97
N ALA A 145 8.81 -10.64 12.90
CA ALA A 145 8.55 -11.54 11.77
C ALA A 145 8.38 -10.79 10.44
N VAL A 146 7.61 -9.70 10.41
CA VAL A 146 7.46 -8.88 9.18
C VAL A 146 8.77 -8.21 8.79
N TYR A 147 9.48 -7.63 9.74
CA TYR A 147 10.77 -6.99 9.48
C TYR A 147 11.81 -8.01 9.01
N ALA A 148 11.86 -9.20 9.59
CA ALA A 148 12.69 -10.30 9.12
C ALA A 148 12.32 -10.67 7.68
N ALA A 149 11.03 -10.93 7.42
CA ALA A 149 10.50 -11.34 6.12
C ALA A 149 10.85 -10.37 4.97
N THR A 150 11.04 -9.09 5.29
CA THR A 150 11.27 -8.02 4.31
C THR A 150 12.74 -7.56 4.28
N LEU A 151 13.36 -7.25 5.42
CA LEU A 151 14.74 -6.76 5.50
C LEU A 151 15.78 -7.85 5.21
N GLY A 152 15.50 -9.12 5.52
CA GLY A 152 16.40 -10.23 5.19
C GLY A 152 16.71 -10.29 3.68
N PRO A 153 15.68 -10.40 2.82
CA PRO A 153 15.82 -10.32 1.36
C PRO A 153 16.51 -9.04 0.88
N VAL A 154 16.19 -7.88 1.46
CA VAL A 154 16.79 -6.59 1.07
C VAL A 154 18.30 -6.56 1.35
N VAL A 155 18.74 -6.95 2.54
CA VAL A 155 20.18 -6.98 2.87
C VAL A 155 20.89 -8.01 2.01
N TRP A 156 20.26 -9.16 1.75
CA TRP A 156 20.77 -10.12 0.80
C TRP A 156 20.93 -9.53 -0.60
N TRP A 157 19.96 -8.72 -1.06
CA TRP A 157 20.02 -8.08 -2.37
C TRP A 157 21.21 -7.15 -2.50
N HIS A 158 21.45 -6.26 -1.53
CA HIS A 158 22.62 -5.36 -1.51
C HIS A 158 23.95 -6.13 -1.58
N ALA A 159 24.01 -7.35 -1.03
CA ALA A 159 25.19 -8.21 -1.04
C ALA A 159 25.33 -9.07 -2.32
N ASN A 160 24.33 -9.04 -3.20
CA ASN A 160 24.26 -9.84 -4.43
C ASN A 160 23.89 -9.01 -5.68
N LEU A 161 23.99 -7.68 -5.61
CA LEU A 161 23.97 -6.81 -6.79
C LEU A 161 25.28 -6.94 -7.60
N PRO A 162 25.25 -6.77 -8.93
CA PRO A 162 24.08 -6.43 -9.76
C PRO A 162 23.15 -7.63 -10.02
N ARG A 163 21.89 -7.33 -10.35
CA ARG A 163 20.82 -8.28 -10.69
C ARG A 163 20.10 -7.78 -11.95
N ALA A 164 19.35 -8.64 -12.63
CA ALA A 164 18.62 -8.29 -13.86
C ALA A 164 17.25 -7.61 -13.57
N PHE A 165 17.17 -6.84 -12.49
CA PHE A 165 16.00 -6.06 -12.09
C PHE A 165 16.45 -4.95 -11.13
N TRP A 166 15.64 -3.90 -11.06
CA TRP A 166 15.83 -2.71 -10.23
C TRP A 166 14.48 -2.26 -9.68
N TRP A 167 14.47 -1.31 -8.73
CA TRP A 167 13.22 -0.84 -8.15
C TRP A 167 12.50 0.17 -9.04
N PHE A 168 13.23 1.14 -9.58
CA PHE A 168 12.79 2.16 -10.52
C PHE A 168 13.70 2.24 -11.75
N VAL A 169 15.01 2.36 -11.53
CA VAL A 169 16.02 2.46 -12.61
C VAL A 169 17.27 1.67 -12.27
N GLU A 170 18.07 1.33 -13.27
CA GLU A 170 19.32 0.61 -13.06
C GLU A 170 20.24 1.33 -12.05
N ASN A 171 20.79 0.58 -11.09
CA ASN A 171 21.69 1.07 -10.03
C ASN A 171 21.07 2.03 -8.98
N ASP A 172 19.75 1.97 -8.79
CA ASP A 172 19.05 2.72 -7.73
C ASP A 172 19.26 2.17 -6.30
N PHE A 173 19.82 0.98 -6.14
CA PHE A 173 20.18 0.40 -4.85
C PHE A 173 21.69 0.36 -4.64
N LEU A 174 22.13 0.67 -3.41
CA LEU A 174 23.54 0.60 -3.05
C LEU A 174 24.03 -0.85 -3.10
N SER A 175 25.10 -1.07 -3.86
CA SER A 175 25.81 -2.35 -3.95
C SER A 175 27.07 -2.36 -3.07
N GLY A 176 27.71 -3.53 -2.97
CA GLY A 176 29.03 -3.65 -2.34
C GLY A 176 29.03 -4.21 -0.91
N LEU A 177 27.89 -4.66 -0.38
CA LEU A 177 27.93 -5.43 0.87
C LEU A 177 28.65 -6.77 0.66
N PRO A 178 29.52 -7.19 1.59
CA PRO A 178 30.12 -8.52 1.55
C PRO A 178 29.08 -9.64 1.51
N ARG A 179 29.32 -10.68 0.70
CA ARG A 179 28.38 -11.82 0.53
C ARG A 179 27.96 -12.48 1.85
N TRP A 180 28.86 -12.55 2.83
CA TRP A 180 28.55 -13.15 4.13
C TRP A 180 27.46 -12.36 4.89
N MET A 181 27.35 -11.04 4.69
CA MET A 181 26.28 -10.24 5.29
C MET A 181 24.91 -10.64 4.75
N GLY A 182 24.82 -10.93 3.44
CA GLY A 182 23.60 -11.46 2.82
C GLY A 182 23.23 -12.83 3.39
N THR A 183 24.20 -13.75 3.52
CA THR A 183 23.95 -15.06 4.14
C THR A 183 23.54 -14.94 5.61
N ALA A 184 24.20 -14.08 6.39
CA ALA A 184 23.86 -13.83 7.78
C ALA A 184 22.44 -13.22 7.92
N ALA A 185 22.06 -12.31 7.03
CA ALA A 185 20.72 -11.72 7.01
C ALA A 185 19.64 -12.78 6.74
N LEU A 186 19.85 -13.70 5.79
CA LEU A 186 18.92 -14.80 5.54
C LEU A 186 18.90 -15.81 6.71
N GLY A 187 20.02 -16.02 7.40
CA GLY A 187 20.06 -16.82 8.62
C GLY A 187 19.24 -16.20 9.75
N ALA A 188 19.41 -14.90 10.00
CA ALA A 188 18.63 -14.15 11.00
C ALA A 188 17.13 -14.13 10.65
N HIS A 189 16.81 -13.91 9.38
CA HIS A 189 15.45 -14.02 8.83
C HIS A 189 14.82 -15.36 9.17
N ALA A 190 15.51 -16.46 8.83
CA ALA A 190 15.00 -17.81 9.05
C ALA A 190 14.81 -18.12 10.54
N ALA A 191 15.75 -17.69 11.38
CA ALA A 191 15.65 -17.85 12.83
C ALA A 191 14.43 -17.11 13.40
N VAL A 192 14.21 -15.85 13.04
CA VAL A 192 13.08 -15.05 13.54
C VAL A 192 11.74 -15.62 13.06
N LEU A 193 11.61 -16.00 11.78
CA LEU A 193 10.38 -16.60 11.28
C LEU A 193 10.10 -17.97 11.91
N THR A 194 11.13 -18.78 12.18
CA THR A 194 10.97 -20.06 12.88
C THR A 194 10.50 -19.87 14.32
N LEU A 195 11.08 -18.91 15.04
CA LEU A 195 10.65 -18.56 16.40
C LEU A 195 9.20 -18.06 16.41
N TRP A 196 8.84 -17.20 15.46
CA TRP A 196 7.47 -16.71 15.31
C TRP A 196 6.49 -17.85 14.98
N ALA A 197 6.84 -18.74 14.04
CA ALA A 197 6.01 -19.89 13.69
C ALA A 197 5.83 -20.86 14.87
N GLY A 198 6.91 -21.14 15.61
CA GLY A 198 6.87 -21.92 16.85
C GLY A 198 5.94 -21.30 17.89
N PHE A 199 5.96 -19.97 18.04
CA PHE A 199 5.01 -19.26 18.90
C PHE A 199 3.55 -19.44 18.45
N GLN A 200 3.26 -19.36 17.15
CA GLN A 200 1.90 -19.62 16.64
C GLN A 200 1.46 -21.06 16.93
N VAL A 201 2.36 -22.05 16.80
CA VAL A 201 2.07 -23.46 17.16
C VAL A 201 1.81 -23.61 18.65
N LEU A 202 2.60 -22.97 19.51
CA LEU A 202 2.40 -23.01 20.96
C LEU A 202 1.05 -22.42 21.37
N ARG A 203 0.59 -21.35 20.71
CA ARG A 203 -0.75 -20.79 20.95
C ARG A 203 -1.86 -21.79 20.62
N ILE A 204 -1.73 -22.47 19.49
CA ILE A 204 -2.69 -23.52 19.08
C ILE A 204 -2.70 -24.63 20.13
N ALA A 205 -1.53 -25.09 20.59
CA ALA A 205 -1.40 -26.11 21.62
C ALA A 205 -1.99 -25.67 22.98
N ARG A 206 -1.97 -24.37 23.30
CA ARG A 206 -2.61 -23.78 24.49
C ARG A 206 -4.13 -23.60 24.35
N GLY A 207 -4.71 -23.93 23.20
CA GLY A 207 -6.14 -23.78 22.95
C GLY A 207 -6.57 -22.34 22.61
N GLU A 208 -5.63 -21.45 22.30
CA GLU A 208 -5.90 -20.05 21.94
C GLU A 208 -6.41 -19.91 20.48
N GLY A 209 -6.28 -20.97 19.68
CA GLY A 209 -6.73 -21.05 18.29
C GLY A 209 -5.79 -20.40 17.27
N VAL A 210 -6.08 -20.57 15.98
CA VAL A 210 -5.27 -20.02 14.88
C VAL A 210 -5.65 -18.56 14.59
N GLN A 211 -4.65 -17.70 14.41
CA GLN A 211 -4.80 -16.33 13.89
C GLN A 211 -4.68 -16.32 12.36
N ALA A 212 -5.66 -16.93 11.68
CA ALA A 212 -5.54 -17.29 10.26
C ALA A 212 -5.14 -16.10 9.36
N GLY A 213 -5.80 -14.95 9.47
CA GLY A 213 -5.50 -13.77 8.67
C GLY A 213 -4.09 -13.21 8.91
N LYS A 214 -3.65 -13.15 10.18
CA LYS A 214 -2.29 -12.72 10.52
C LYS A 214 -1.25 -13.69 9.96
N VAL A 215 -1.47 -14.99 10.15
CA VAL A 215 -0.55 -16.02 9.65
C VAL A 215 -0.46 -15.97 8.14
N LEU A 216 -1.61 -15.86 7.48
CA LEU A 216 -1.70 -15.70 6.05
C LEU A 216 -0.92 -14.49 5.55
N LEU A 217 -1.09 -13.33 6.18
CA LEU A 217 -0.41 -12.10 5.82
C LEU A 217 1.12 -12.22 5.94
N VAL A 218 1.62 -12.78 7.04
CA VAL A 218 3.08 -12.95 7.24
C VAL A 218 3.65 -13.92 6.21
N VAL A 219 2.95 -15.03 5.93
CA VAL A 219 3.38 -15.99 4.90
C VAL A 219 3.31 -15.38 3.50
N ALA A 220 2.24 -14.66 3.15
CA ALA A 220 2.10 -13.97 1.88
C ALA A 220 3.23 -12.95 1.69
N THR A 221 3.54 -12.16 2.74
CA THR A 221 4.66 -11.21 2.74
C THR A 221 5.98 -11.92 2.50
N TRP A 222 6.24 -13.01 3.24
CA TRP A 222 7.48 -13.77 3.05
C TRP A 222 7.62 -14.35 1.65
N VAL A 223 6.55 -14.96 1.11
CA VAL A 223 6.54 -15.51 -0.25
C VAL A 223 6.79 -14.42 -1.29
N ALA A 224 6.10 -13.28 -1.19
CA ALA A 224 6.26 -12.14 -2.09
C ALA A 224 7.70 -11.58 -2.05
N TRP A 225 8.23 -11.28 -0.86
CA TRP A 225 9.54 -10.63 -0.73
C TRP A 225 10.70 -11.58 -1.00
N PHE A 226 10.67 -12.79 -0.45
CA PHE A 226 11.72 -13.78 -0.71
C PHE A 226 11.68 -14.24 -2.17
N GLY A 227 10.49 -14.47 -2.72
CA GLY A 227 10.30 -14.82 -4.12
C GLY A 227 10.73 -13.70 -5.07
N GLY A 228 10.26 -12.48 -4.84
CA GLY A 228 10.51 -11.31 -5.67
C GLY A 228 11.94 -10.79 -5.61
N ILE A 229 12.66 -10.97 -4.49
CA ILE A 229 14.02 -10.40 -4.34
C ILE A 229 15.10 -11.49 -4.40
N VAL A 230 14.95 -12.59 -3.67
CA VAL A 230 15.99 -13.63 -3.56
C VAL A 230 15.90 -14.63 -4.70
N LEU A 231 14.68 -15.09 -5.02
CA LEU A 231 14.49 -16.14 -6.04
C LEU A 231 14.31 -15.59 -7.46
N ALA A 232 13.82 -14.36 -7.62
CA ALA A 232 13.62 -13.73 -8.91
C ALA A 232 14.91 -13.72 -9.74
N ARG A 233 14.77 -13.82 -11.06
CA ARG A 233 15.92 -13.81 -11.98
C ARG A 233 15.78 -12.73 -13.05
N ASP A 234 14.64 -12.07 -13.11
CA ASP A 234 14.24 -11.12 -14.13
C ASP A 234 13.30 -10.07 -13.52
N ASP A 235 13.10 -9.00 -14.27
CA ASP A 235 12.26 -7.84 -13.91
C ASP A 235 10.79 -8.24 -13.71
N PHE A 236 10.25 -9.07 -14.61
CA PHE A 236 8.85 -9.52 -14.51
C PHE A 236 8.57 -10.21 -13.16
N ALA A 237 9.42 -11.15 -12.75
CA ALA A 237 9.25 -11.86 -11.49
C ALA A 237 9.42 -10.94 -10.28
N PHE A 238 10.38 -10.02 -10.32
CA PHE A 238 10.56 -9.01 -9.27
C PHE A 238 9.31 -8.11 -9.13
N THR A 239 8.84 -7.56 -10.24
CA THR A 239 7.69 -6.65 -10.31
C THR A 239 6.42 -7.32 -9.79
N VAL A 240 6.01 -8.43 -10.41
CA VAL A 240 4.74 -9.10 -10.10
C VAL A 240 4.69 -9.59 -8.65
N MET A 241 5.81 -10.05 -8.09
CA MET A 241 5.86 -10.53 -6.72
C MET A 241 5.74 -9.39 -5.69
N ASN A 242 6.28 -8.21 -5.99
CA ASN A 242 6.26 -7.08 -5.04
C ASN A 242 4.97 -6.24 -5.16
N VAL A 243 4.51 -5.91 -6.37
CA VAL A 243 3.45 -4.90 -6.55
C VAL A 243 2.06 -5.42 -6.22
N VAL A 244 1.74 -6.68 -6.53
CA VAL A 244 0.37 -7.20 -6.38
C VAL A 244 -0.04 -7.28 -4.91
N LEU A 245 0.82 -7.86 -4.05
CA LEU A 245 0.57 -7.93 -2.60
C LEU A 245 0.66 -6.55 -1.93
N HIS A 246 1.34 -5.59 -2.55
CA HIS A 246 1.39 -4.21 -2.06
C HIS A 246 0.09 -3.44 -2.41
N GLY A 247 -0.28 -3.36 -3.67
CA GLY A 247 -1.40 -2.54 -4.14
C GLY A 247 -2.79 -3.11 -3.85
N VAL A 248 -3.00 -4.43 -4.04
CA VAL A 248 -4.36 -5.02 -3.97
C VAL A 248 -5.00 -4.91 -2.57
N PRO A 249 -4.31 -5.23 -1.46
CA PRO A 249 -4.85 -4.98 -0.12
C PRO A 249 -5.21 -3.52 0.12
N TYR A 250 -4.41 -2.60 -0.43
CA TYR A 250 -4.62 -1.17 -0.26
C TYR A 250 -5.88 -0.70 -1.00
N PHE A 251 -6.14 -1.18 -2.23
CA PHE A 251 -7.43 -0.92 -2.89
C PHE A 251 -8.63 -1.36 -2.05
N ALA A 252 -8.56 -2.54 -1.43
CA ALA A 252 -9.65 -3.04 -0.60
C ALA A 252 -9.90 -2.17 0.64
N LEU A 253 -8.83 -1.69 1.28
CA LEU A 253 -8.91 -0.76 2.41
C LEU A 253 -9.50 0.58 1.99
N LEU A 254 -9.00 1.18 0.91
CA LEU A 254 -9.43 2.50 0.45
C LEU A 254 -10.85 2.47 -0.08
N PHE A 255 -11.21 1.46 -0.87
CA PHE A 255 -12.58 1.31 -1.35
C PHE A 255 -13.56 1.16 -0.18
N ARG A 256 -13.20 0.40 0.85
CA ARG A 256 -14.02 0.24 2.05
C ARG A 256 -14.13 1.55 2.84
N TYR A 257 -13.01 2.24 3.07
CA TYR A 257 -12.99 3.55 3.73
C TYR A 257 -13.87 4.56 2.97
N ALA A 258 -13.67 4.68 1.65
CA ALA A 258 -14.38 5.61 0.79
C ALA A 258 -15.89 5.35 0.80
N ARG A 259 -16.33 4.09 0.77
CA ARG A 259 -17.76 3.77 0.93
C ARG A 259 -18.31 4.20 2.28
N GLY A 260 -17.56 4.01 3.37
CA GLY A 260 -17.94 4.47 4.70
C GLY A 260 -18.08 5.99 4.76
N ARG A 261 -17.08 6.71 4.23
CA ARG A 261 -17.09 8.18 4.20
C ARG A 261 -18.18 8.74 3.28
N HIS A 262 -18.48 8.11 2.16
CA HIS A 262 -19.60 8.47 1.28
C HIS A 262 -20.96 8.28 1.95
N ALA A 263 -21.12 7.23 2.77
CA ALA A 263 -22.35 7.01 3.54
C ALA A 263 -22.62 8.12 4.57
N GLU A 264 -21.58 8.85 4.98
CA GLU A 264 -21.66 10.04 5.84
C GLU A 264 -21.86 11.35 5.04
N GLY A 265 -22.14 11.27 3.74
CA GLY A 265 -22.32 12.43 2.86
C GLY A 265 -21.01 13.02 2.31
N GLY A 266 -19.88 12.32 2.44
CA GLY A 266 -18.59 12.75 1.88
C GLY A 266 -18.51 12.67 0.36
N PHE A 267 -17.47 13.32 -0.19
CA PHE A 267 -17.08 13.33 -1.62
C PHE A 267 -17.96 14.11 -2.60
N GLY A 268 -19.15 14.58 -2.22
CA GLY A 268 -20.02 15.37 -3.12
C GLY A 268 -20.23 14.69 -4.47
N ASP A 269 -19.94 15.40 -5.56
CA ASP A 269 -20.08 14.88 -6.94
C ASP A 269 -19.19 13.66 -7.21
N TRP A 270 -18.00 13.60 -6.60
CA TRP A 270 -17.09 12.44 -6.71
C TRP A 270 -17.68 11.15 -6.14
N GLY A 271 -18.76 11.24 -5.36
CA GLY A 271 -19.54 10.08 -4.93
C GLY A 271 -20.08 9.22 -6.09
N VAL A 272 -20.16 9.75 -7.32
CA VAL A 272 -20.54 8.97 -8.52
C VAL A 272 -19.62 7.78 -8.75
N LEU A 273 -18.31 7.93 -8.47
CA LEU A 273 -17.32 6.88 -8.63
C LEU A 273 -17.60 5.69 -7.70
N LEU A 274 -18.08 5.98 -6.49
CA LEU A 274 -18.42 4.97 -5.48
C LEU A 274 -19.81 4.36 -5.73
N ARG A 275 -20.75 5.11 -6.32
CA ARG A 275 -22.05 4.58 -6.77
C ARG A 275 -21.90 3.60 -7.93
N ALA A 276 -20.92 3.83 -8.82
CA ALA A 276 -20.51 2.88 -9.85
C ALA A 276 -19.79 1.63 -9.29
N GLY A 277 -19.61 1.54 -7.97
CA GLY A 277 -19.06 0.38 -7.29
C GLY A 277 -17.56 0.20 -7.51
N LEU A 278 -17.09 -1.03 -7.35
CA LEU A 278 -15.68 -1.36 -7.52
C LEU A 278 -15.16 -1.06 -8.94
N PRO A 279 -15.91 -1.34 -10.03
CA PRO A 279 -15.45 -0.99 -11.38
C PRO A 279 -15.25 0.52 -11.57
N GLY A 280 -16.19 1.36 -11.11
CA GLY A 280 -16.04 2.82 -11.22
C GLY A 280 -14.83 3.35 -10.45
N PHE A 281 -14.61 2.83 -9.24
CA PHE A 281 -13.42 3.13 -8.44
C PHE A 281 -12.13 2.71 -9.16
N LEU A 282 -12.02 1.46 -9.62
CA LEU A 282 -10.78 0.96 -10.26
C LEU A 282 -10.51 1.61 -11.61
N LEU A 283 -11.53 1.85 -12.44
CA LEU A 283 -11.37 2.50 -13.75
C LEU A 283 -10.91 3.95 -13.61
N PHE A 284 -11.41 4.68 -12.60
CA PHE A 284 -10.94 6.02 -12.31
C PHE A 284 -9.45 6.03 -11.94
N LEU A 285 -9.03 5.12 -11.06
CA LEU A 285 -7.63 5.00 -10.66
C LEU A 285 -6.72 4.57 -11.80
N ALA A 286 -7.16 3.61 -12.62
CA ALA A 286 -6.43 3.19 -13.82
C ALA A 286 -6.30 4.32 -14.84
N GLY A 287 -7.32 5.17 -15.00
CA GLY A 287 -7.26 6.35 -15.86
C GLY A 287 -6.23 7.37 -15.39
N LEU A 288 -6.16 7.65 -14.08
CA LEU A 288 -5.14 8.53 -13.50
C LEU A 288 -3.73 7.94 -13.62
N ALA A 289 -3.59 6.64 -13.34
CA ALA A 289 -2.32 5.95 -13.48
C ALA A 289 -1.81 5.94 -14.92
N LEU A 290 -2.69 5.70 -15.90
CA LEU A 290 -2.33 5.74 -17.31
C LEU A 290 -1.92 7.16 -17.75
N LEU A 291 -2.58 8.19 -17.21
CA LEU A 291 -2.20 9.58 -17.44
C LEU A 291 -0.81 9.87 -16.86
N GLU A 292 -0.55 9.46 -15.61
CA GLU A 292 0.76 9.65 -14.97
C GLU A 292 1.88 8.96 -15.77
N GLU A 293 1.71 7.68 -16.11
CA GLU A 293 2.70 6.93 -16.87
C GLU A 293 2.86 7.46 -18.30
N GLY A 294 1.79 7.97 -18.91
CA GLY A 294 1.88 8.67 -20.19
C GLY A 294 2.70 9.97 -20.09
N LEU A 295 2.59 10.71 -18.98
CA LEU A 295 3.43 11.90 -18.76
C LEU A 295 4.90 11.52 -18.52
N TRP A 296 5.17 10.43 -17.79
CA TRP A 296 6.51 9.88 -17.63
C TRP A 296 7.12 9.48 -18.97
N ASP A 297 6.39 8.73 -19.79
CA ASP A 297 6.89 8.28 -21.09
C ASP A 297 7.13 9.45 -22.06
N VAL A 298 6.17 10.36 -22.18
CA VAL A 298 6.27 11.49 -23.12
C VAL A 298 7.38 12.48 -22.74
N LEU A 299 7.71 12.63 -21.45
CA LEU A 299 8.66 13.66 -20.98
C LEU A 299 10.04 13.11 -20.59
N VAL A 300 10.15 11.81 -20.31
CA VAL A 300 11.36 11.22 -19.70
C VAL A 300 11.78 9.93 -20.39
N TRP A 301 10.91 8.91 -20.47
CA TRP A 301 11.34 7.56 -20.84
C TRP A 301 11.37 7.29 -22.34
N HIS A 302 10.34 7.72 -23.06
CA HIS A 302 10.14 7.45 -24.48
C HIS A 302 10.32 5.95 -24.84
N ASP A 303 9.85 5.04 -23.99
CA ASP A 303 10.06 3.58 -24.12
C ASP A 303 8.78 2.82 -24.53
N ARG A 304 7.62 3.49 -24.57
CA ARG A 304 6.34 2.93 -25.06
C ARG A 304 5.78 3.64 -26.32
N PRO A 305 6.50 3.67 -27.46
CA PRO A 305 6.03 4.22 -28.75
C PRO A 305 4.60 3.88 -29.13
N VAL A 306 4.22 2.61 -28.93
CA VAL A 306 2.94 2.06 -29.36
C VAL A 306 1.77 2.64 -28.57
N LEU A 307 2.02 3.06 -27.33
CA LEU A 307 1.00 3.59 -26.43
C LEU A 307 0.95 5.12 -26.47
N PHE A 308 2.10 5.79 -26.47
CA PHE A 308 2.18 7.24 -26.28
C PHE A 308 2.86 8.01 -27.42
N GLY A 309 3.42 7.30 -28.42
CA GLY A 309 4.08 7.88 -29.59
C GLY A 309 5.56 8.23 -29.35
N ASP A 310 6.28 8.51 -30.44
CA ASP A 310 7.74 8.75 -30.43
C ASP A 310 8.13 10.24 -30.51
N SER A 311 7.17 11.15 -30.43
CA SER A 311 7.37 12.59 -30.71
C SER A 311 7.48 13.46 -29.46
N GLY A 312 7.87 12.89 -28.32
CA GLY A 312 8.03 13.64 -27.07
C GLY A 312 9.21 14.64 -27.15
N PRO A 313 9.19 15.74 -26.37
CA PRO A 313 10.29 16.68 -26.33
C PRO A 313 11.52 16.09 -25.62
N VAL A 314 12.72 16.45 -26.07
CA VAL A 314 13.96 16.19 -25.32
C VAL A 314 14.19 17.34 -24.35
N LEU A 315 14.08 17.06 -23.05
CA LEU A 315 14.24 18.06 -22.00
C LEU A 315 15.71 18.23 -21.61
N GLU A 316 16.13 19.48 -21.36
CA GLU A 316 17.46 19.78 -20.82
C GLU A 316 17.58 19.31 -19.36
N ALA A 317 18.81 19.07 -18.91
CA ALA A 317 19.08 18.54 -17.56
C ALA A 317 18.49 19.39 -16.43
N ASP A 318 18.55 20.72 -16.56
CA ASP A 318 17.99 21.65 -15.56
C ASP A 318 16.46 21.58 -15.51
N VAL A 319 15.82 21.29 -16.65
CA VAL A 319 14.36 21.09 -16.72
C VAL A 319 13.99 19.73 -16.13
N LEU A 320 14.76 18.67 -16.43
CA LEU A 320 14.56 17.35 -15.82
C LEU A 320 14.69 17.39 -14.30
N ALA A 321 15.57 18.24 -13.75
CA ALA A 321 15.69 18.44 -12.31
C ALA A 321 14.42 19.00 -11.64
N LEU A 322 13.54 19.64 -12.42
CA LEU A 322 12.24 20.12 -11.97
C LEU A 322 11.10 19.17 -12.31
N VAL A 323 11.17 18.51 -13.48
CA VAL A 323 10.12 17.64 -14.02
C VAL A 323 10.12 16.26 -13.37
N VAL A 324 11.28 15.61 -13.22
CA VAL A 324 11.36 14.26 -12.65
C VAL A 324 10.81 14.22 -11.21
N PRO A 325 11.19 15.13 -10.29
CA PRO A 325 10.58 15.18 -8.95
C PRO A 325 9.10 15.54 -8.96
N LEU A 326 8.62 16.28 -9.97
CA LEU A 326 7.20 16.64 -10.11
C LEU A 326 6.38 15.43 -10.53
N LEU A 327 6.89 14.63 -11.47
CA LEU A 327 6.24 13.40 -11.91
C LEU A 327 6.25 12.32 -10.82
N ALA A 328 7.31 12.25 -9.99
CA ALA A 328 7.36 11.36 -8.83
C ALA A 328 6.49 11.79 -7.65
N LEU A 329 5.89 12.98 -7.72
CA LEU A 329 5.20 13.60 -6.60
C LEU A 329 3.96 12.83 -6.10
N PRO A 330 3.10 12.22 -6.95
CA PRO A 330 1.99 11.39 -6.48
C PRO A 330 2.48 10.24 -5.58
N GLN A 331 3.48 9.49 -6.03
CA GLN A 331 4.12 8.41 -5.26
C GLN A 331 4.78 8.94 -3.98
N ALA A 332 5.64 9.95 -4.08
CA ALA A 332 6.34 10.51 -2.92
C ALA A 332 5.36 11.02 -1.85
N THR A 333 4.31 11.71 -2.28
CA THR A 333 3.26 12.23 -1.40
C THR A 333 2.49 11.10 -0.76
N HIS A 334 2.10 10.06 -1.51
CA HIS A 334 1.47 8.87 -0.97
C HIS A 334 2.35 8.24 0.12
N TYR A 335 3.64 8.00 -0.15
CA TYR A 335 4.57 7.37 0.80
C TYR A 335 4.65 8.12 2.12
N VAL A 336 4.71 9.46 2.06
CA VAL A 336 4.75 10.32 3.25
C VAL A 336 3.40 10.34 3.97
N LEU A 337 2.30 10.58 3.27
CA LEU A 337 0.97 10.73 3.88
C LEU A 337 0.50 9.45 4.56
N ASP A 338 0.86 8.28 4.04
CA ASP A 338 0.41 7.00 4.57
C ASP A 338 0.86 6.76 6.02
N ALA A 339 1.99 7.36 6.42
CA ALA A 339 2.46 7.35 7.80
C ALA A 339 1.56 8.13 8.78
N PHE A 340 0.60 8.92 8.30
CA PHE A 340 -0.23 9.81 9.11
C PHE A 340 -1.73 9.55 9.00
N ILE A 341 -2.24 9.23 7.80
CA ILE A 341 -3.69 9.23 7.51
C ILE A 341 -4.45 8.01 8.08
N TRP A 342 -3.74 6.96 8.52
CA TRP A 342 -4.35 5.75 9.09
C TRP A 342 -4.30 5.68 10.63
N LYS A 343 -3.89 6.77 11.29
CA LYS A 343 -3.75 6.82 12.76
C LYS A 343 -5.12 6.96 13.45
N ALA A 344 -5.78 5.83 13.73
CA ALA A 344 -7.09 5.77 14.40
C ALA A 344 -7.16 6.50 15.76
N GLY A 345 -6.03 6.70 16.46
CA GLY A 345 -6.01 7.50 17.69
C GLY A 345 -6.30 8.99 17.49
N ARG A 346 -6.13 9.51 16.26
CA ARG A 346 -6.42 10.89 15.89
C ARG A 346 -7.82 11.06 15.29
N GLU A 347 -8.44 9.96 14.86
CA GLU A 347 -9.75 9.97 14.21
C GLU A 347 -10.51 8.67 14.55
N PRO A 348 -11.28 8.66 15.63
CA PRO A 348 -12.06 7.48 16.02
C PRO A 348 -13.06 7.02 14.95
N ALA A 349 -13.59 7.95 14.15
CA ALA A 349 -14.51 7.68 13.04
C ALA A 349 -13.91 6.74 11.98
N LEU A 350 -12.58 6.74 11.81
CA LEU A 350 -11.87 5.86 10.89
C LEU A 350 -12.24 4.38 11.09
N LEU A 351 -12.32 3.93 12.35
CA LEU A 351 -12.65 2.54 12.64
C LEU A 351 -14.11 2.20 12.32
N VAL A 352 -15.01 3.18 12.45
CA VAL A 352 -16.43 3.02 12.09
C VAL A 352 -16.59 2.96 10.58
N ARG A 353 -15.92 3.84 9.83
CA ARG A 353 -15.89 3.86 8.36
C ARG A 353 -15.33 2.56 7.78
N LEU A 354 -14.32 1.99 8.44
CA LEU A 354 -13.77 0.67 8.11
C LEU A 354 -14.64 -0.50 8.62
N GLY A 355 -15.73 -0.23 9.33
CA GLY A 355 -16.61 -1.26 9.91
C GLY A 355 -15.92 -2.15 10.93
N TRP A 356 -14.89 -1.65 11.61
CA TRP A 356 -14.15 -2.31 12.69
C TRP A 356 -14.60 -1.86 14.08
N ALA A 357 -15.36 -0.77 14.17
CA ALA A 357 -16.08 -0.32 15.36
C ALA A 357 -17.55 -0.07 15.04
N ARG A 358 -18.42 -0.17 16.04
CA ARG A 358 -19.82 0.28 15.90
C ARG A 358 -19.85 1.80 16.00
N ALA A 359 -20.70 2.45 15.21
CA ALA A 359 -21.07 3.84 15.46
C ALA A 359 -21.62 3.92 16.89
N GLY A 360 -21.11 4.85 17.71
CA GLY A 360 -21.75 5.17 18.98
C GLY A 360 -23.18 5.66 18.73
N PRO A 361 -24.08 5.67 19.74
CA PRO A 361 -25.32 6.41 19.61
C PRO A 361 -24.92 7.86 19.30
N GLY A 362 -25.21 8.32 18.08
CA GLY A 362 -25.10 9.74 17.75
C GLY A 362 -25.96 10.54 18.74
N PRO A 363 -25.78 11.87 18.83
CA PRO A 363 -26.72 12.68 19.59
C PRO A 363 -28.11 12.30 19.11
N SER A 364 -28.91 11.74 20.03
CA SER A 364 -30.31 11.48 19.77
C SER A 364 -30.86 12.76 19.16
N ASN A 365 -31.61 12.64 18.07
CA ASN A 365 -32.57 13.67 17.69
C ASN A 365 -33.40 13.91 18.96
N VAL A 366 -33.00 14.91 19.74
CA VAL A 366 -33.85 15.53 20.74
C VAL A 366 -35.03 15.97 19.91
N GLY A 367 -36.14 15.25 20.07
CA GLY A 367 -37.33 15.46 19.29
C GLY A 367 -37.61 16.95 19.24
N GLN A 368 -37.93 17.44 18.04
CA GLN A 368 -38.63 18.69 17.91
C GLN A 368 -39.88 18.59 18.80
N ALA A 369 -39.75 19.06 20.04
CA ALA A 369 -40.88 19.40 20.85
C ALA A 369 -41.50 20.60 20.12
N HIS A 370 -42.49 20.30 19.28
CA HIS A 370 -43.44 21.30 18.82
C HIS A 370 -43.96 22.02 20.06
N LYS A 371 -43.44 23.23 20.32
CA LYS A 371 -44.08 24.16 21.24
C LYS A 371 -45.42 24.52 20.59
N VAL A 372 -46.47 23.81 20.99
CA VAL A 372 -47.84 24.28 20.81
C VAL A 372 -47.94 25.57 21.60
N VAL A 373 -47.93 26.69 20.90
CA VAL A 373 -48.25 28.00 21.48
C VAL A 373 -49.73 27.97 21.81
N ALA A 374 -50.05 27.85 23.09
CA ALA A 374 -51.40 28.07 23.59
C ALA A 374 -51.76 29.54 23.38
N ILE A 375 -52.78 29.81 22.55
CA ILE A 375 -53.41 31.12 22.44
C ILE A 375 -54.31 31.28 23.68
N PRO A 376 -54.09 32.29 24.55
CA PRO A 376 -55.01 32.58 25.63
C PRO A 376 -56.32 33.12 25.03
N GLY A 377 -57.45 32.53 25.44
CA GLY A 377 -58.78 32.99 25.06
C GLY A 377 -58.98 34.45 25.44
N ARG A 378 -59.50 35.24 24.49
CA ARG A 378 -60.15 36.50 24.80
C ARG A 378 -61.57 36.19 25.29
N GLY A 379 -61.81 36.51 26.54
CA GLY A 379 -63.15 36.83 27.01
C GLY A 379 -63.55 38.23 26.52
N GLU A 380 -64.87 38.40 26.50
CA GLU A 380 -65.69 39.53 25.99
C GLU A 380 -66.01 39.52 24.50
#